data_AF-A0A3D0HKN7-F1
#
_entry.id   AF-A0A3D0HKN7-F1
#
_cell.length_a   1.000
_cell.length_b   1.000
_cell.length_c   1.000
_cell.angle_alpha   90.00
_cell.angle_beta   90.00
_cell.angle_gamma   90.00
#
_symmetry.space_group_name_H-M   'P 1'
#
loop_
_entity.id
_entity.type
_entity.pdbx_description
1 polymer ?
#
loop_
_entity_poly.entity_id
_entity_poly.type
_entity_poly.pdbx_seq_one_letter_code
_entity_poly.pdbx_strand_id
1 'polypeptide(L)'
;MGEVVEAQRVQGSSQTLIQTAVPSVRVARVVPDVTGVDKIFDYLVPEALAETVRVGVRVRVPLHGRNVAGWVVEIGEPSAGLEVKKIKSVIKVLGLGATAEIVDLAVWATKRWAGRMRSFISTAAPERLINNVPSPRYMPRAVQYASDTFDKVRDFGGGLITVAPLSNLAPFISAVACDGPTIVVMPTQHRVKLLAAALRANNFSVAQWPQDWALAYGGVDVVIGTRSAVWAPVEKFSNMVVVDEHDDLLQEERSPTWHARDVAIERS
;
A
#
# COMPACT_ATOMS: atom_id res chain seq x y z
N MET A 1 -31.90 62.17 -35.21
CA MET A 1 -31.46 60.84 -35.67
C MET A 1 -30.47 60.30 -34.66
N GLY A 2 -30.78 59.16 -34.04
CA GLY A 2 -29.83 58.36 -33.26
C GLY A 2 -29.87 58.58 -31.75
N GLU A 3 -30.80 57.90 -31.08
CA GLU A 3 -30.89 57.72 -29.64
C GLU A 3 -29.92 56.60 -29.22
N VAL A 4 -29.07 56.84 -28.21
CA VAL A 4 -28.38 55.78 -27.48
C VAL A 4 -28.40 56.16 -26.00
N VAL A 5 -29.29 55.52 -25.25
CA VAL A 5 -29.37 55.57 -23.80
C VAL A 5 -28.59 54.36 -23.29
N GLU A 6 -27.54 54.58 -22.50
CA GLU A 6 -26.92 53.49 -21.75
C GLU A 6 -26.77 53.86 -20.27
N ALA A 7 -27.27 52.96 -19.44
CA ALA A 7 -27.72 53.18 -18.08
C ALA A 7 -26.58 53.02 -17.06
N GLN A 8 -26.56 53.90 -16.07
CA GLN A 8 -25.75 53.76 -14.86
C GLN A 8 -26.23 52.56 -14.03
N ARG A 9 -25.31 51.65 -13.67
CA ARG A 9 -25.58 50.55 -12.75
C ARG A 9 -25.05 50.85 -11.35
N VAL A 10 -25.98 50.77 -10.42
CA VAL A 10 -25.90 51.00 -8.97
C VAL A 10 -24.84 50.12 -8.29
N GLN A 11 -24.06 50.71 -7.38
CA GLN A 11 -23.14 50.03 -6.47
C GLN A 11 -23.93 49.09 -5.54
N GLY A 12 -23.78 47.78 -5.75
CA GLY A 12 -24.24 46.74 -4.82
C GLY A 12 -23.10 46.31 -3.91
N SER A 13 -23.25 46.57 -2.62
CA SER A 13 -22.37 46.15 -1.54
C SER A 13 -22.24 44.62 -1.51
N SER A 14 -21.08 44.09 -1.92
CA SER A 14 -20.75 42.67 -1.70
C SER A 14 -20.48 42.45 -0.22
N GLN A 15 -21.51 42.00 0.52
CA GLN A 15 -21.32 41.34 1.80
C GLN A 15 -20.66 39.99 1.55
N THR A 16 -19.38 39.88 1.91
CA THR A 16 -18.66 38.61 1.97
C THR A 16 -19.28 37.77 3.09
N LEU A 17 -20.15 36.83 2.72
CA LEU A 17 -20.62 35.77 3.61
C LEU A 17 -19.40 34.91 3.98
N ILE A 18 -18.90 35.08 5.21
CA ILE A 18 -18.00 34.12 5.82
C ILE A 18 -18.83 32.86 6.07
N GLN A 19 -18.72 31.90 5.16
CA GLN A 19 -19.29 30.57 5.34
C GLN A 19 -18.48 29.87 6.43
N THR A 20 -18.97 29.93 7.67
CA THR A 20 -18.41 29.19 8.80
C THR A 20 -18.54 27.69 8.48
N ALA A 21 -17.42 27.06 8.09
CA ALA A 21 -17.37 25.62 7.88
C ALA A 21 -17.76 24.92 9.19
N VAL A 22 -18.91 24.23 9.18
CA VAL A 22 -19.26 23.30 10.26
C VAL A 22 -18.13 22.27 10.31
N PRO A 23 -17.50 22.00 11.47
CA PRO A 23 -16.47 20.97 11.54
C PRO A 23 -17.11 19.65 11.13
N SER A 24 -16.76 19.17 9.93
CA SER A 24 -17.25 17.92 9.38
C SER A 24 -16.78 16.81 10.31
N VAL A 25 -17.72 16.12 10.95
CA VAL A 25 -17.41 15.00 11.85
C VAL A 25 -16.67 13.94 11.06
N ARG A 26 -15.39 13.74 11.39
CA ARG A 26 -14.52 12.79 10.71
C ARG A 26 -14.52 11.45 11.44
N VAL A 27 -14.78 10.38 10.70
CA VAL A 27 -14.79 9.00 11.18
C VAL A 27 -13.72 8.20 10.45
N ALA A 28 -13.03 7.35 11.21
CA ALA A 28 -12.16 6.30 10.71
C ALA A 28 -12.88 4.97 10.84
N ARG A 29 -13.02 4.25 9.73
CA ARG A 29 -13.45 2.85 9.71
C ARG A 29 -12.24 1.98 9.99
N VAL A 30 -12.33 1.18 11.04
CA VAL A 30 -11.20 0.40 11.55
C VAL A 30 -11.54 -1.09 11.54
N VAL A 31 -10.64 -1.89 10.98
CA VAL A 31 -10.63 -3.35 11.15
C VAL A 31 -9.82 -3.67 12.40
N PRO A 32 -10.42 -4.20 13.49
CA PRO A 32 -9.69 -4.56 14.69
C PRO A 32 -8.73 -5.72 14.44
N ASP A 33 -7.57 -5.63 15.05
CA ASP A 33 -6.55 -6.66 15.03
C ASP A 33 -6.83 -7.73 16.10
N VAL A 34 -8.01 -8.35 16.00
CA VAL A 34 -8.51 -9.34 16.97
C VAL A 34 -8.99 -10.57 16.23
N THR A 35 -8.48 -11.73 16.63
CA THR A 35 -8.90 -13.02 16.07
C THR A 35 -10.41 -13.23 16.28
N GLY A 36 -11.10 -13.68 15.23
CA GLY A 36 -12.53 -13.98 15.28
C GLY A 36 -13.46 -12.77 15.11
N VAL A 37 -12.91 -11.55 15.03
CA VAL A 37 -13.67 -10.34 14.69
C VAL A 37 -13.39 -10.01 13.22
N ASP A 38 -14.45 -10.00 12.40
CA ASP A 38 -14.37 -9.72 10.97
C ASP A 38 -15.28 -8.56 10.55
N LYS A 39 -15.44 -7.60 11.46
CA LYS A 39 -16.27 -6.42 11.25
C LYS A 39 -15.41 -5.16 11.24
N ILE A 40 -15.81 -4.23 10.39
CA ILE A 40 -15.31 -2.86 10.36
C ILE A 40 -16.16 -2.04 11.32
N PHE A 41 -15.53 -1.20 12.14
CA PHE A 41 -16.21 -0.34 13.10
C PHE A 41 -15.84 1.12 12.88
N ASP A 42 -16.83 1.99 13.02
CA ASP A 42 -16.65 3.44 12.96
C ASP A 42 -16.08 3.96 14.28
N TYR A 43 -15.05 4.80 14.17
CA TYR A 43 -14.47 5.52 15.30
C TYR A 43 -14.33 7.00 14.95
N LEU A 44 -14.66 7.90 15.88
CA LEU A 44 -14.41 9.33 15.71
C LEU A 44 -12.91 9.60 15.65
N VAL A 45 -12.51 10.50 14.76
CA VAL A 45 -11.15 11.01 14.67
C VAL A 45 -11.09 12.32 15.46
N PRO A 46 -10.44 12.35 16.64
CA PRO A 46 -10.24 13.59 17.39
C PRO A 46 -9.42 14.60 16.57
N GLU A 47 -9.66 15.89 16.76
CA GLU A 47 -8.95 16.97 16.06
C GLU A 47 -7.42 16.85 16.20
N ALA A 48 -6.94 16.52 17.40
CA ALA A 48 -5.52 16.29 17.67
C ALA A 48 -4.88 15.14 16.88
N LEU A 49 -5.70 14.22 16.35
CA LEU A 49 -5.26 13.09 15.53
C LEU A 49 -5.65 13.26 14.05
N ALA A 50 -6.29 14.37 13.68
CA ALA A 50 -6.81 14.59 12.33
C ALA A 50 -5.70 14.59 11.28
N GLU A 51 -4.47 14.99 11.62
CA GLU A 51 -3.33 14.98 10.71
C GLU A 51 -2.61 13.62 10.60
N THR A 52 -2.71 12.77 11.61
CA THR A 52 -1.95 11.51 11.68
C THR A 52 -2.80 10.28 11.35
N VAL A 53 -4.11 10.35 11.55
CA VAL A 53 -5.04 9.30 11.12
C VAL A 53 -5.22 9.37 9.61
N ARG A 54 -4.69 8.34 8.93
CA ARG A 54 -4.75 8.15 7.47
C ARG A 54 -5.14 6.70 7.19
N VAL A 55 -5.66 6.42 6.01
CA VAL A 55 -5.91 5.03 5.58
C VAL A 55 -4.59 4.24 5.63
N GLY A 56 -4.66 3.01 6.13
CA GLY A 56 -3.55 2.08 6.28
C GLY A 56 -2.80 2.17 7.62
N VAL A 57 -2.86 3.30 8.33
CA VAL A 57 -2.17 3.45 9.61
C VAL A 57 -2.78 2.56 10.69
N ARG A 58 -1.93 2.14 11.63
CA ARG A 58 -2.35 1.31 12.76
C ARG A 58 -2.75 2.20 13.93
N VAL A 59 -3.92 1.96 14.51
CA VAL A 59 -4.49 2.75 15.59
C VAL A 59 -4.81 1.89 16.81
N ARG A 60 -4.97 2.53 17.97
CA ARG A 60 -5.52 1.94 19.19
C ARG A 60 -6.97 2.38 19.33
N VAL A 61 -7.87 1.43 19.48
CA VAL A 61 -9.32 1.69 19.61
C VAL A 61 -9.94 0.88 20.75
N PRO A 62 -11.02 1.38 21.39
CA PRO A 62 -11.76 0.62 22.38
C PRO A 62 -12.71 -0.38 21.71
N LEU A 63 -12.69 -1.63 22.15
CA LEU A 63 -13.57 -2.71 21.69
C LEU A 63 -13.93 -3.61 22.87
N HIS A 64 -15.23 -3.73 23.20
CA HIS A 64 -15.74 -4.61 24.26
C HIS A 64 -14.97 -4.54 25.60
N GLY A 65 -14.73 -3.33 26.12
CA GLY A 65 -14.06 -3.12 27.40
C GLY A 65 -12.53 -3.27 27.37
N ARG A 66 -11.93 -3.55 26.21
CA ARG A 66 -10.48 -3.64 26.01
C ARG A 66 -10.01 -2.61 24.98
N ASN A 67 -8.73 -2.26 25.02
CA ASN A 67 -8.10 -1.42 24.01
C ASN A 67 -7.27 -2.28 23.07
N VAL A 68 -7.66 -2.36 21.80
CA VAL A 68 -7.07 -3.24 20.79
C VAL A 68 -6.43 -2.44 19.67
N ALA A 69 -5.41 -3.02 19.03
CA ALA A 69 -4.90 -2.46 17.78
C ALA A 69 -5.93 -2.67 16.66
N GLY A 70 -5.84 -1.88 15.60
CA GLY A 70 -6.61 -2.06 14.37
C GLY A 70 -6.02 -1.21 13.26
N TRP A 71 -6.47 -1.45 12.03
CA TRP A 71 -6.04 -0.68 10.86
C TRP A 71 -7.17 0.18 10.35
N VAL A 72 -6.87 1.43 10.05
CA VAL A 72 -7.81 2.34 9.39
C VAL A 72 -7.94 1.90 7.94
N VAL A 73 -9.13 1.51 7.51
CA VAL A 73 -9.38 1.08 6.13
C VAL A 73 -10.06 2.14 5.30
N GLU A 74 -10.74 3.09 5.95
CA GLU A 74 -11.39 4.20 5.26
C GLU A 74 -11.54 5.38 6.22
N ILE A 75 -11.62 6.57 5.65
CA ILE A 75 -11.87 7.81 6.37
C ILE A 75 -12.99 8.55 5.65
N GLY A 76 -13.98 9.01 6.41
CA GLY A 76 -15.09 9.76 5.84
C GLY A 76 -16.09 10.20 6.91
N GLU A 77 -17.36 10.24 6.52
CA GLU A 77 -18.49 10.53 7.39
C GLU A 77 -18.97 9.27 8.14
N PRO A 78 -19.71 9.44 9.26
CA PRO A 78 -20.35 8.33 9.96
C PRO A 78 -21.23 7.48 9.04
N SER A 79 -21.21 6.16 9.22
CA SER A 79 -22.10 5.26 8.48
C SER A 79 -23.56 5.60 8.77
N ALA A 80 -24.43 5.43 7.76
CA ALA A 80 -25.83 5.77 7.84
C ALA A 80 -26.52 5.10 9.06
N GLY A 81 -27.32 5.88 9.79
CA GLY A 81 -28.04 5.41 10.97
C GLY A 81 -27.24 5.35 12.28
N LEU A 82 -25.96 5.74 12.28
CA LEU A 82 -25.18 5.88 13.51
C LEU A 82 -25.35 7.26 14.14
N GLU A 83 -25.75 7.29 15.40
CA GLU A 83 -25.69 8.50 16.21
C GLU A 83 -24.25 8.81 16.61
N VAL A 84 -23.74 9.97 16.17
CA VAL A 84 -22.37 10.44 16.44
C VAL A 84 -21.97 10.31 17.92
N LYS A 85 -22.88 10.59 18.85
CA LYS A 85 -22.64 10.53 20.31
C LYS A 85 -22.31 9.12 20.84
N LYS A 86 -22.70 8.06 20.12
CA LYS A 86 -22.45 6.66 20.48
C LYS A 86 -21.15 6.12 19.87
N ILE A 87 -20.57 6.83 18.91
CA ILE A 87 -19.33 6.45 18.24
C ILE A 87 -18.17 6.74 19.19
N LYS A 88 -17.36 5.71 19.48
CA LYS A 88 -16.17 5.88 20.31
C LYS A 88 -15.04 6.51 19.50
N SER A 89 -14.09 7.17 20.17
CA SER A 89 -12.97 7.81 19.48
C SER A 89 -11.78 6.88 19.31
N VAL A 90 -10.96 7.14 18.28
CA VAL A 90 -9.59 6.64 18.18
C VAL A 90 -8.79 7.15 19.39
N ILE A 91 -8.08 6.24 20.07
CA ILE A 91 -7.32 6.58 21.29
C ILE A 91 -5.97 7.19 20.92
N LYS A 92 -5.26 6.55 19.99
CA LYS A 92 -3.97 7.03 19.46
C LYS A 92 -3.61 6.34 18.15
N VAL A 93 -2.79 7.00 17.34
CA VAL A 93 -2.04 6.33 16.28
C VAL A 93 -0.92 5.52 16.93
N LEU A 94 -0.80 4.27 16.54
CA LEU A 94 0.28 3.40 17.00
C LEU A 94 1.52 3.61 16.14
N GLY A 95 1.36 3.64 14.82
CA GLY A 95 2.46 3.76 13.87
C GLY A 95 2.00 3.47 12.45
N LEU A 96 2.97 3.32 11.55
CA LEU A 96 2.75 2.96 10.17
C LEU A 96 2.15 1.55 10.06
N GLY A 97 1.40 1.34 8.99
CA GLY A 97 0.81 0.07 8.62
C GLY A 97 0.86 -0.09 7.11
N ALA A 98 -0.21 -0.63 6.53
CA ALA A 98 -0.34 -0.69 5.07
C ALA A 98 -0.38 0.72 4.45
N THR A 99 -0.15 0.82 3.14
CA THR A 99 -0.52 2.01 2.36
C THR A 99 -2.01 1.97 1.99
N ALA A 100 -2.57 3.09 1.52
CA ALA A 100 -3.94 3.12 1.00
C ALA A 100 -4.13 2.13 -0.17
N GLU A 101 -3.18 2.09 -1.10
CA GLU A 101 -3.14 1.12 -2.21
C GLU A 101 -3.24 -0.33 -1.72
N ILE A 102 -2.49 -0.70 -0.69
CA ILE A 102 -2.54 -2.05 -0.11
C ILE A 102 -3.89 -2.31 0.59
N VAL A 103 -4.49 -1.29 1.20
CA VAL A 103 -5.84 -1.42 1.76
C VAL A 103 -6.85 -1.68 0.64
N ASP A 104 -6.78 -0.96 -0.48
CA ASP A 104 -7.67 -1.15 -1.62
C ASP A 104 -7.49 -2.55 -2.24
N LEU A 105 -6.24 -3.00 -2.39
CA LEU A 105 -5.91 -4.35 -2.83
C LEU A 105 -6.46 -5.42 -1.88
N ALA A 106 -6.38 -5.17 -0.56
CA ALA A 106 -6.98 -6.05 0.44
C ALA A 106 -8.52 -6.08 0.32
N VAL A 107 -9.17 -4.94 0.05
CA VAL A 107 -10.63 -4.90 -0.22
C VAL A 107 -10.97 -5.75 -1.44
N TRP A 108 -10.23 -5.63 -2.54
CA TRP A 108 -10.41 -6.50 -3.70
C TRP A 108 -10.24 -7.97 -3.34
N ALA A 109 -9.19 -8.31 -2.59
CA ALA A 109 -8.88 -9.69 -2.22
C ALA A 109 -9.96 -10.33 -1.34
N THR A 110 -10.64 -9.55 -0.47
CA THR A 110 -11.80 -10.06 0.28
C THR A 110 -12.91 -10.56 -0.63
N LYS A 111 -13.14 -9.90 -1.77
CA LYS A 111 -14.15 -10.32 -2.75
C LYS A 111 -13.66 -11.53 -3.53
N ARG A 112 -12.39 -11.52 -3.97
CA ARG A 112 -11.79 -12.56 -4.81
C ARG A 112 -11.70 -13.93 -4.13
N TRP A 113 -11.42 -13.97 -2.83
CA TRP A 113 -11.25 -15.20 -2.05
C TRP A 113 -12.28 -15.40 -0.94
N ALA A 114 -13.31 -14.55 -0.87
CA ALA A 114 -14.28 -14.54 0.23
C ALA A 114 -13.59 -14.54 1.62
N GLY A 115 -12.46 -13.84 1.72
CA GLY A 115 -11.58 -13.85 2.88
C GLY A 115 -11.85 -12.68 3.83
N ARG A 116 -11.30 -12.80 5.05
CA ARG A 116 -11.40 -11.76 6.09
C ARG A 116 -10.46 -10.59 5.80
N MET A 117 -10.93 -9.35 5.96
CA MET A 117 -10.12 -8.16 5.69
C MET A 117 -8.83 -8.13 6.51
N ARG A 118 -8.91 -8.53 7.79
CA ARG A 118 -7.75 -8.63 8.69
C ARG A 118 -6.66 -9.53 8.11
N SER A 119 -7.02 -10.66 7.50
CA SER A 119 -6.05 -11.63 6.99
C SER A 119 -5.16 -11.02 5.90
N PHE A 120 -5.73 -10.19 5.02
CA PHE A 120 -4.99 -9.55 3.94
C PHE A 120 -4.13 -8.37 4.44
N ILE A 121 -4.72 -7.42 5.17
CA ILE A 121 -3.97 -6.26 5.68
C ILE A 121 -2.82 -6.70 6.60
N SER A 122 -3.04 -7.74 7.42
CA SER A 122 -2.00 -8.21 8.34
C SER A 122 -0.77 -8.78 7.61
N THR A 123 -0.92 -9.28 6.38
CA THR A 123 0.19 -9.76 5.55
C THR A 123 1.13 -8.63 5.14
N ALA A 124 0.58 -7.43 4.91
CA ALA A 124 1.34 -6.22 4.59
C ALA A 124 1.84 -5.45 5.82
N ALA A 125 1.32 -5.77 7.00
CA ALA A 125 1.63 -5.04 8.22
C ALA A 125 2.97 -5.48 8.81
N PRO A 126 3.71 -4.57 9.48
CA PRO A 126 4.96 -4.95 10.12
C PRO A 126 4.69 -5.78 11.39
N GLU A 127 5.54 -6.77 11.64
CA GLU A 127 5.48 -7.59 12.86
C GLU A 127 5.68 -6.75 14.13
N ARG A 128 6.50 -5.70 14.02
CA ARG A 128 6.80 -4.74 15.09
C ARG A 128 6.26 -3.37 14.75
N LEU A 129 6.07 -2.55 15.77
CA LEU A 129 5.61 -1.19 15.58
C LEU A 129 6.70 -0.35 14.92
N ILE A 130 6.37 0.33 13.83
CA ILE A 130 7.28 1.20 13.08
C ILE A 130 6.65 2.59 13.02
N ASN A 131 7.34 3.57 13.62
CA ASN A 131 6.86 4.96 13.69
C ASN A 131 7.59 5.89 12.73
N ASN A 132 8.75 5.46 12.25
CA ASN A 132 9.57 6.21 11.32
C ASN A 132 10.21 5.24 10.34
N VAL A 133 10.42 5.70 9.11
CA VAL A 133 11.10 4.96 8.06
C VAL A 133 12.38 5.68 7.67
N PRO A 134 13.44 4.94 7.28
CA PRO A 134 14.62 5.56 6.70
C PRO A 134 14.26 6.38 5.45
N SER A 135 15.03 7.43 5.17
CA SER A 135 14.94 8.12 3.88
C SER A 135 15.18 7.15 2.72
N PRO A 136 14.60 7.40 1.53
CA PRO A 136 14.80 6.56 0.36
C PRO A 136 16.28 6.32 0.07
N ARG A 137 16.65 5.06 -0.19
CA ARG A 137 18.05 4.63 -0.37
C ARG A 137 18.37 4.23 -1.80
N TYR A 138 17.99 5.03 -2.78
CA TYR A 138 18.40 4.75 -4.16
C TYR A 138 19.92 4.90 -4.30
N MET A 139 20.58 3.84 -4.78
CA MET A 139 22.04 3.85 -4.93
C MET A 139 22.43 4.37 -6.32
N PRO A 140 23.44 5.27 -6.41
CA PRO A 140 23.94 5.72 -7.70
C PRO A 140 24.58 4.54 -8.45
N ARG A 141 24.20 4.37 -9.72
CA ARG A 141 24.65 3.27 -10.58
C ARG A 141 25.75 3.73 -11.53
N ALA A 142 26.87 3.02 -11.53
CA ALA A 142 27.93 3.18 -12.52
C ALA A 142 27.70 2.32 -13.79
N VAL A 143 26.97 1.21 -13.64
CA VAL A 143 26.67 0.26 -14.72
C VAL A 143 25.18 0.34 -15.06
N GLN A 144 24.89 0.54 -16.34
CA GLN A 144 23.56 0.41 -16.92
C GLN A 144 23.35 -1.04 -17.31
N TYR A 145 22.21 -1.61 -16.92
CA TYR A 145 21.78 -2.93 -17.36
C TYR A 145 20.68 -2.73 -18.41
N ALA A 146 20.88 -3.28 -19.60
CA ALA A 146 19.90 -3.25 -20.67
C ALA A 146 19.41 -4.66 -20.96
N SER A 147 18.15 -4.78 -21.38
CA SER A 147 17.57 -6.05 -21.81
C SER A 147 16.50 -5.81 -22.85
N ASP A 148 16.78 -6.18 -24.10
CA ASP A 148 15.80 -6.12 -25.19
C ASP A 148 14.50 -6.88 -24.85
N THR A 149 14.62 -7.96 -24.04
CA THR A 149 13.46 -8.71 -23.54
C THR A 149 12.62 -7.84 -22.62
N PHE A 150 13.24 -7.11 -21.69
CA PHE A 150 12.52 -6.19 -20.80
C PHE A 150 11.89 -5.05 -21.59
N ASP A 151 12.62 -4.44 -22.52
CA ASP A 151 12.09 -3.33 -23.34
C ASP A 151 10.82 -3.75 -24.08
N LYS A 152 10.83 -4.93 -24.73
CA LYS A 152 9.64 -5.48 -25.37
C LYS A 152 8.49 -5.69 -24.40
N VAL A 153 8.75 -6.31 -23.24
CA VAL A 153 7.71 -6.59 -22.23
C VAL A 153 7.11 -5.31 -21.68
N ARG A 154 7.93 -4.28 -21.44
CA ARG A 154 7.48 -2.95 -21.03
C ARG A 154 6.61 -2.30 -22.10
N ASP A 155 7.03 -2.36 -23.36
CA ASP A 155 6.28 -1.77 -24.48
C ASP A 155 4.90 -2.44 -24.68
N PHE A 156 4.78 -3.72 -24.34
CA PHE A 156 3.49 -4.44 -24.31
C PHE A 156 2.63 -4.16 -23.07
N GLY A 157 3.15 -3.43 -22.07
CA GLY A 157 2.45 -3.17 -20.81
C GLY A 157 2.50 -4.35 -19.83
N GLY A 158 3.45 -5.27 -19.99
CA GLY A 158 3.60 -6.48 -19.17
C GLY A 158 3.56 -7.75 -20.02
N GLY A 159 3.84 -8.89 -19.38
CA GLY A 159 3.79 -10.18 -20.07
C GLY A 159 4.47 -11.32 -19.33
N LEU A 160 4.41 -12.50 -19.95
CA LEU A 160 5.08 -13.71 -19.49
C LEU A 160 6.41 -13.88 -20.23
N ILE A 161 7.49 -14.11 -19.49
CA ILE A 161 8.81 -14.43 -20.05
C ILE A 161 9.15 -15.86 -19.67
N THR A 162 9.43 -16.69 -20.67
CA THR A 162 9.93 -18.05 -20.47
C THR A 162 11.45 -18.06 -20.58
N VAL A 163 12.12 -18.58 -19.54
CA VAL A 163 13.58 -18.71 -19.49
C VAL A 163 13.98 -20.16 -19.23
N ALA A 164 15.24 -20.51 -19.47
CA ALA A 164 15.73 -21.84 -19.13
C ALA A 164 15.77 -22.03 -17.59
N PRO A 165 15.58 -23.25 -17.06
CA PRO A 165 15.46 -23.48 -15.61
C PRO A 165 16.63 -22.97 -14.76
N LEU A 166 17.83 -22.90 -15.32
CA LEU A 166 19.05 -22.45 -14.63
C LEU A 166 19.53 -21.07 -15.08
N SER A 167 18.66 -20.30 -15.76
CA SER A 167 18.99 -18.94 -16.19
C SER A 167 19.30 -18.05 -14.99
N ASN A 168 20.43 -17.34 -15.04
CA ASN A 168 20.75 -16.32 -14.07
C ASN A 168 19.85 -15.10 -14.28
N LEU A 169 18.94 -14.86 -13.33
CA LEU A 169 17.98 -13.75 -13.40
C LEU A 169 18.59 -12.40 -13.00
N ALA A 170 19.78 -12.36 -12.38
CA ALA A 170 20.33 -11.12 -11.83
C ALA A 170 20.52 -10.02 -12.89
N PRO A 171 21.05 -10.28 -14.11
CA PRO A 171 21.15 -9.24 -15.14
C PRO A 171 19.79 -8.70 -15.59
N PHE A 172 18.81 -9.59 -15.74
CA PHE A 172 17.45 -9.20 -16.14
C PHE A 172 16.78 -8.34 -15.07
N ILE A 173 16.79 -8.79 -13.81
CA ILE A 173 16.23 -8.01 -12.70
C ILE A 173 16.97 -6.69 -12.50
N SER A 174 18.28 -6.65 -12.74
CA SER A 174 19.06 -5.41 -12.72
C SER A 174 18.59 -4.44 -13.81
N ALA A 175 18.29 -4.92 -15.02
CA ALA A 175 17.75 -4.09 -16.10
C ALA A 175 16.35 -3.53 -15.75
N VAL A 176 15.48 -4.35 -15.17
CA VAL A 176 14.16 -3.93 -14.68
C VAL A 176 14.31 -2.86 -13.58
N ALA A 177 15.21 -3.07 -12.62
CA ALA A 177 15.46 -2.13 -11.53
C ALA A 177 16.15 -0.83 -11.99
N CYS A 178 16.76 -0.80 -13.17
CA CYS A 178 17.26 0.43 -13.76
C CYS A 178 16.13 1.37 -14.23
N ASP A 179 14.97 0.81 -14.57
CA ASP A 179 13.77 1.55 -15.03
C ASP A 179 12.97 2.15 -13.87
N GLY A 180 13.01 1.52 -12.69
CA GLY A 180 12.45 2.09 -11.46
C GLY A 180 12.35 1.10 -10.29
N PRO A 181 11.80 1.53 -9.14
CA PRO A 181 11.65 0.68 -7.97
C PRO A 181 10.88 -0.59 -8.32
N THR A 182 11.44 -1.75 -7.97
CA THR A 182 10.96 -3.05 -8.45
C THR A 182 10.61 -3.98 -7.30
N ILE A 183 9.45 -4.63 -7.37
CA ILE A 183 9.08 -5.72 -6.48
C ILE A 183 9.42 -7.05 -7.15
N VAL A 184 10.16 -7.93 -6.47
CA VAL A 184 10.52 -9.26 -6.95
C VAL A 184 9.97 -10.32 -6.01
N VAL A 185 9.16 -11.23 -6.55
CA VAL A 185 8.52 -12.32 -5.84
C VAL A 185 9.16 -13.63 -6.30
N MET A 186 9.65 -14.43 -5.35
CA MET A 186 10.27 -15.72 -5.65
C MET A 186 9.65 -16.85 -4.82
N PRO A 187 9.67 -18.12 -5.26
CA PRO A 187 9.05 -19.20 -4.50
C PRO A 187 9.74 -19.50 -3.17
N THR A 188 11.08 -19.35 -3.09
CA THR A 188 11.86 -19.78 -1.92
C THR A 188 12.75 -18.70 -1.31
N GLN A 189 12.88 -18.74 0.02
CA GLN A 189 13.76 -17.84 0.77
C GLN A 189 15.25 -17.99 0.42
N HIS A 190 15.67 -19.19 0.00
CA HIS A 190 17.05 -19.40 -0.43
C HIS A 190 17.38 -18.60 -1.70
N ARG A 191 16.47 -18.63 -2.69
CA ARG A 191 16.64 -17.88 -3.95
C ARG A 191 16.55 -16.37 -3.74
N VAL A 192 15.66 -15.91 -2.86
CA VAL A 192 15.61 -14.51 -2.40
C VAL A 192 16.98 -14.04 -1.92
N LYS A 193 17.62 -14.80 -1.02
CA LYS A 193 18.94 -14.44 -0.47
C LYS A 193 20.02 -14.36 -1.54
N LEU A 194 20.05 -15.33 -2.45
CA LEU A 194 21.04 -15.36 -3.54
C LEU A 194 20.88 -14.17 -4.50
N LEU A 195 19.66 -13.90 -4.96
CA LEU A 195 19.40 -12.78 -5.87
C LEU A 195 19.62 -11.44 -5.16
N ALA A 196 19.20 -11.30 -3.90
CA ALA A 196 19.47 -10.09 -3.11
C ALA A 196 20.97 -9.82 -2.94
N ALA A 197 21.79 -10.86 -2.72
CA ALA A 197 23.24 -10.72 -2.63
C ALA A 197 23.85 -10.27 -3.97
N ALA A 198 23.40 -10.86 -5.10
CA ALA A 198 23.87 -10.48 -6.43
C ALA A 198 23.50 -9.03 -6.78
N LEU A 199 22.28 -8.60 -6.48
CA LEU A 199 21.83 -7.22 -6.72
C LEU A 199 22.62 -6.21 -5.85
N ARG A 200 22.88 -6.52 -4.58
CA ARG A 200 23.71 -5.67 -3.72
C ARG A 200 25.15 -5.57 -4.22
N ALA A 201 25.71 -6.65 -4.75
CA ALA A 201 27.04 -6.64 -5.38
C ALA A 201 27.09 -5.76 -6.64
N ASN A 202 25.93 -5.52 -7.27
CA ASN A 202 25.75 -4.63 -8.42
C ASN A 202 25.26 -3.22 -8.02
N ASN A 203 25.46 -2.82 -6.76
CA ASN A 203 25.11 -1.51 -6.22
C ASN A 203 23.60 -1.16 -6.28
N PHE A 204 22.72 -2.15 -6.19
CA PHE A 204 21.30 -1.89 -5.91
C PHE A 204 21.05 -1.87 -4.41
N SER A 205 20.21 -0.93 -3.95
CA SER A 205 19.61 -1.03 -2.63
C SER A 205 18.52 -2.10 -2.63
N VAL A 206 18.60 -3.02 -1.67
CA VAL A 206 17.70 -4.18 -1.62
C VAL A 206 17.11 -4.34 -0.22
N ALA A 207 15.78 -4.36 -0.12
CA ALA A 207 15.04 -4.74 1.08
C ALA A 207 14.51 -6.18 0.93
N GLN A 208 14.84 -7.05 1.87
CA GLN A 208 14.28 -8.40 1.93
C GLN A 208 12.98 -8.40 2.73
N TRP A 209 11.87 -8.68 2.06
CA TRP A 209 10.54 -8.72 2.67
C TRP A 209 10.27 -10.05 3.39
N PRO A 210 9.66 -10.05 4.60
CA PRO A 210 9.20 -8.89 5.38
C PRO A 210 10.23 -8.33 6.40
N GLN A 211 11.44 -8.90 6.50
CA GLN A 211 12.40 -8.53 7.54
C GLN A 211 12.82 -7.06 7.48
N ASP A 212 12.97 -6.53 6.27
CA ASP A 212 13.37 -5.15 5.99
C ASP A 212 12.15 -4.24 5.74
N TRP A 213 11.03 -4.47 6.42
CA TRP A 213 9.76 -3.75 6.21
C TRP A 213 9.92 -2.22 6.13
N ALA A 214 10.66 -1.63 7.09
CA ALA A 214 10.88 -0.18 7.14
C ALA A 214 11.66 0.35 5.93
N LEU A 215 12.60 -0.45 5.41
CA LEU A 215 13.36 -0.09 4.20
C LEU A 215 12.50 -0.23 2.95
N ALA A 216 11.68 -1.27 2.86
CA ALA A 216 10.74 -1.45 1.76
C ALA A 216 9.74 -0.28 1.69
N TYR A 217 9.21 0.15 2.84
CA TYR A 217 8.32 1.31 2.93
C TYR A 217 9.06 2.63 2.64
N GLY A 218 10.29 2.79 3.13
CA GLY A 218 11.09 4.01 2.96
C GLY A 218 11.60 4.23 1.53
N GLY A 219 11.63 3.19 0.70
CA GLY A 219 12.04 3.25 -0.70
C GLY A 219 13.46 2.72 -0.93
N VAL A 220 13.54 1.71 -1.80
CA VAL A 220 14.77 1.05 -2.28
C VAL A 220 14.60 0.71 -3.76
N ASP A 221 15.69 0.41 -4.45
CA ASP A 221 15.67 0.01 -5.86
C ASP A 221 14.91 -1.32 -6.04
N VAL A 222 15.12 -2.28 -5.13
CA VAL A 222 14.48 -3.60 -5.19
C VAL A 222 13.94 -4.03 -3.83
N VAL A 223 12.64 -4.34 -3.78
CA VAL A 223 12.04 -5.10 -2.69
C VAL A 223 11.88 -6.54 -3.14
N ILE A 224 12.50 -7.48 -2.45
CA ILE A 224 12.49 -8.89 -2.82
C ILE A 224 12.02 -9.77 -1.67
N GLY A 225 11.16 -10.73 -1.95
CA GLY A 225 10.73 -11.70 -0.95
C GLY A 225 10.02 -12.89 -1.58
N THR A 226 9.40 -13.70 -0.73
CA THR A 226 8.57 -14.81 -1.21
C THR A 226 7.14 -14.36 -1.50
N ARG A 227 6.16 -15.27 -1.45
CA ARG A 227 4.75 -15.00 -1.77
C ARG A 227 4.19 -13.71 -1.17
N SER A 228 4.53 -13.36 0.07
CA SER A 228 3.97 -12.17 0.73
C SER A 228 4.53 -10.84 0.22
N ALA A 229 5.59 -10.84 -0.60
CA ALA A 229 6.18 -9.62 -1.14
C ALA A 229 5.24 -8.85 -2.08
N VAL A 230 4.25 -9.52 -2.68
CA VAL A 230 3.17 -8.85 -3.43
C VAL A 230 2.36 -7.88 -2.57
N TRP A 231 2.39 -8.05 -1.25
CA TRP A 231 1.73 -7.19 -0.27
C TRP A 231 2.67 -6.12 0.31
N ALA A 232 3.92 -6.04 -0.15
CA ALA A 232 4.87 -5.08 0.38
C ALA A 232 4.39 -3.64 0.12
N PRO A 233 4.34 -2.76 1.14
CA PRO A 233 3.87 -1.39 1.05
C PRO A 233 4.92 -0.46 0.43
N VAL A 234 5.29 -0.75 -0.82
CA VAL A 234 6.22 0.07 -1.62
C VAL A 234 5.42 1.17 -2.31
N GLU A 235 5.68 2.42 -1.94
CA GLU A 235 5.01 3.54 -2.57
C GLU A 235 5.52 3.73 -4.01
N LYS A 236 4.60 3.72 -4.99
CA LYS A 236 4.87 4.01 -6.41
C LYS A 236 6.00 3.16 -7.01
N PHE A 237 5.92 1.84 -6.86
CA PHE A 237 6.80 0.95 -7.60
C PHE A 237 6.52 1.05 -9.11
N SER A 238 7.55 0.83 -9.93
CA SER A 238 7.46 0.88 -11.40
C SER A 238 7.24 -0.50 -12.00
N ASN A 239 7.84 -1.53 -11.39
CA ASN A 239 7.87 -2.87 -11.96
C ASN A 239 7.58 -3.93 -10.89
N MET A 240 6.91 -5.02 -11.29
CA MET A 240 6.76 -6.22 -10.48
C MET A 240 7.13 -7.46 -11.29
N VAL A 241 7.99 -8.31 -10.73
CA VAL A 241 8.41 -9.56 -11.36
C VAL A 241 8.08 -10.73 -10.45
N VAL A 242 7.24 -11.65 -10.93
CA VAL A 242 6.95 -12.92 -10.25
C VAL A 242 7.74 -14.02 -10.95
N VAL A 243 8.71 -14.59 -10.24
CA VAL A 243 9.57 -15.67 -10.73
C VAL A 243 8.89 -17.00 -10.47
N ASP A 244 8.88 -17.88 -11.49
CA ASP A 244 8.22 -19.18 -11.46
C ASP A 244 6.76 -19.06 -11.00
N GLU A 245 5.98 -18.25 -11.71
CA GLU A 245 4.59 -17.92 -11.36
C GLU A 245 3.66 -19.14 -11.19
N HIS A 246 4.05 -20.28 -11.76
CA HIS A 246 3.35 -21.56 -11.69
C HIS A 246 3.67 -22.39 -10.42
N ASP A 247 4.64 -21.97 -9.61
CA ASP A 247 5.09 -22.72 -8.43
C ASP A 247 4.08 -22.61 -7.28
N ASP A 248 3.58 -23.75 -6.80
CA ASP A 248 2.58 -23.84 -5.72
C ASP A 248 3.05 -23.18 -4.41
N LEU A 249 4.36 -23.00 -4.19
CA LEU A 249 4.89 -22.28 -3.02
C LEU A 249 4.48 -20.79 -3.00
N LEU A 250 4.03 -20.26 -4.14
CA LEU A 250 3.45 -18.92 -4.25
C LEU A 250 1.99 -18.85 -3.79
N GLN A 251 1.37 -19.98 -3.46
CA GLN A 251 0.06 -20.04 -2.82
C GLN A 251 0.18 -19.93 -1.30
N GLU A 252 -0.72 -19.16 -0.68
CA GLU A 252 -0.88 -19.13 0.76
C GLU A 252 -1.59 -20.40 1.25
N GLU A 253 -0.98 -21.08 2.22
CA GLU A 253 -1.52 -22.32 2.80
C GLU A 253 -2.65 -22.03 3.79
N ARG A 254 -2.57 -20.88 4.47
CA ARG A 254 -3.57 -20.47 5.46
C ARG A 254 -4.77 -19.86 4.77
N SER A 255 -5.95 -19.98 5.39
CA SER A 255 -7.12 -19.24 4.91
C SER A 255 -6.92 -17.72 5.11
N PRO A 256 -7.17 -16.89 4.08
CA PRO A 256 -7.58 -17.23 2.71
C PRO A 256 -6.40 -17.69 1.83
N THR A 257 -6.61 -18.72 1.01
CA THR A 257 -5.57 -19.40 0.20
C THR A 257 -5.24 -18.66 -1.10
N TRP A 258 -4.93 -17.36 -0.99
CA TRP A 258 -4.61 -16.50 -2.14
C TRP A 258 -3.31 -16.91 -2.81
N HIS A 259 -3.18 -16.60 -4.11
CA HIS A 259 -1.99 -16.88 -4.89
C HIS A 259 -1.25 -15.58 -5.22
N ALA A 260 0.08 -15.55 -5.05
CA ALA A 260 0.87 -14.33 -5.24
C ALA A 260 0.71 -13.73 -6.65
N ARG A 261 0.71 -14.57 -7.69
CA ARG A 261 0.44 -14.15 -9.08
C ARG A 261 -0.86 -13.36 -9.25
N ASP A 262 -1.96 -13.85 -8.69
CA ASP A 262 -3.26 -13.19 -8.86
C ASP A 262 -3.27 -11.82 -8.16
N VAL A 263 -2.62 -11.71 -7.00
CA VAL A 263 -2.44 -10.44 -6.30
C VAL A 263 -1.52 -9.49 -7.09
N ALA A 264 -0.47 -10.02 -7.72
CA ALA A 264 0.44 -9.25 -8.55
C ALA A 264 -0.26 -8.65 -9.78
N ILE A 265 -1.13 -9.42 -10.44
CA ILE A 265 -1.90 -8.97 -11.63
C ILE A 265 -2.90 -7.87 -11.27
N GLU A 266 -3.57 -7.97 -10.11
CA GLU A 266 -4.49 -6.90 -9.70
C GLU A 266 -3.74 -5.61 -9.33
N ARG A 267 -2.51 -5.74 -8.81
CA ARG A 267 -1.72 -4.63 -8.32
C ARG A 267 -0.95 -3.88 -9.43
N SER A 268 -0.73 -4.51 -10.57
CA SER A 268 0.05 -3.98 -11.70
C SER A 268 -0.67 -2.92 -12.53
#